data_AF-A0A0S8GU36-F1
#
_entry.id   AF-A0A0S8GU36-F1
#
_cell.length_a   1.000
_cell.length_b   1.000
_cell.length_c   1.000
_cell.angle_alpha   90.00
_cell.angle_beta   90.00
_cell.angle_gamma   90.00
#
_symmetry.space_group_name_H-M   'P 1'
#
loop_
_entity.id
_entity.type
_entity.pdbx_description
1 polymer ?
#
loop_
_entity_poly.entity_id
_entity_poly.type
_entity_poly.pdbx_seq_one_letter_code
_entity_poly.pdbx_strand_id
1 'polypeptide(L)'
;MFLAAGVLLGGLWMTASAAVITLEPKPLTDLLGANPAPVGALRTTSMTAATLEAEVDSQAYTNDQGLYAYLYQIKNIGQTGDHPVEMFTLYPFWGANDDLAMGYLTGDIPAGFSAGGNLPEDEGFVSEELVSIYFTLPPGAEISIGQSSAVLYLMSDYVPGEIVGNVIDGSVAAGAVVGPVPEPGTVCLLSLGGLMFLRRRTKFRGN
;
A
#
# COMPACT_ATOMS: atom_id res chain seq x y z
N MET A 1 32.93 -5.52 -47.00
CA MET A 1 32.44 -4.20 -46.52
C MET A 1 31.04 -4.44 -45.96
N PHE A 2 30.92 -4.73 -44.66
CA PHE A 2 29.67 -5.16 -44.03
C PHE A 2 28.97 -3.96 -43.37
N LEU A 3 27.72 -3.72 -43.78
CA LEU A 3 26.77 -2.86 -43.08
C LEU A 3 26.44 -3.48 -41.72
N ALA A 4 26.71 -2.77 -40.63
CA ALA A 4 26.16 -3.06 -39.31
C ALA A 4 24.93 -2.16 -39.11
N ALA A 5 23.74 -2.73 -39.28
CA ALA A 5 22.48 -2.09 -38.92
C ALA A 5 22.25 -2.27 -37.42
N GLY A 6 22.47 -1.18 -36.65
CA GLY A 6 22.15 -1.13 -35.23
C GLY A 6 20.65 -1.11 -35.01
N VAL A 7 20.12 -2.15 -34.37
CA VAL A 7 18.77 -2.13 -33.81
C VAL A 7 18.84 -1.39 -32.48
N LEU A 8 18.48 -0.11 -32.51
CA LEU A 8 18.12 0.68 -31.34
C LEU A 8 16.84 0.07 -30.73
N LEU A 9 17.01 -0.81 -29.75
CA LEU A 9 15.94 -1.14 -28.80
C LEU A 9 15.78 0.07 -27.89
N GLY A 10 14.94 1.01 -28.31
CA GLY A 10 14.44 2.08 -27.46
C GLY A 10 13.63 1.45 -26.33
N GLY A 11 14.28 1.20 -25.19
CA GLY A 11 13.60 1.02 -23.92
C GLY A 11 12.93 2.34 -23.58
N LEU A 12 11.63 2.45 -23.90
CA LEU A 12 10.75 3.38 -23.23
C LEU A 12 10.69 2.93 -21.77
N TRP A 13 11.61 3.44 -20.97
CA TRP A 13 11.39 3.55 -19.54
C TRP A 13 10.28 4.59 -19.38
N MET A 14 9.03 4.14 -19.38
CA MET A 14 7.94 4.94 -18.87
C MET A 14 8.18 5.04 -17.37
N THR A 15 8.96 6.03 -16.94
CA THR A 15 8.97 6.46 -15.55
C THR A 15 7.59 7.06 -15.31
N ALA A 16 6.67 6.30 -14.70
CA ALA A 16 5.45 6.92 -14.23
C ALA A 16 5.89 7.96 -13.19
N SER A 17 5.56 9.23 -13.44
CA SER A 17 5.86 10.29 -12.48
C SER A 17 5.05 10.03 -11.24
N ALA A 18 5.72 10.00 -10.08
CA ALA A 18 5.01 9.94 -8.82
C ALA A 18 4.01 11.09 -8.69
N ALA A 19 2.85 10.79 -8.10
CA ALA A 19 1.76 11.73 -7.89
C ALA A 19 1.58 12.00 -6.40
N VAL A 20 1.27 13.25 -6.07
CA VAL A 20 0.79 13.66 -4.74
C VAL A 20 -0.74 13.61 -4.78
N ILE A 21 -1.34 12.96 -3.79
CA ILE A 21 -2.80 12.78 -3.69
C ILE A 21 -3.28 13.40 -2.39
N THR A 22 -4.44 14.06 -2.42
CA THR A 22 -5.09 14.57 -1.21
C THR A 22 -5.75 13.43 -0.44
N LEU A 23 -5.51 13.34 0.87
CA LEU A 23 -6.14 12.36 1.73
C LEU A 23 -7.57 12.78 2.06
N GLU A 24 -8.52 11.87 1.89
CA GLU A 24 -9.94 12.17 2.09
C GLU A 24 -10.44 11.61 3.44
N PRO A 25 -11.04 12.43 4.33
CA PRO A 25 -11.73 11.94 5.51
C PRO A 25 -13.12 11.38 5.13
N LYS A 26 -13.35 10.08 5.35
CA LYS A 26 -14.64 9.43 5.01
C LYS A 26 -15.06 8.38 6.01
N PRO A 27 -16.36 8.21 6.32
CA PRO A 27 -16.83 7.03 7.04
C PRO A 27 -16.77 5.79 6.14
N LEU A 28 -16.58 4.61 6.76
CA LEU A 28 -16.51 3.35 5.99
C LEU A 28 -17.77 3.09 5.17
N THR A 29 -18.93 3.57 5.63
CA THR A 29 -20.20 3.46 4.93
C THR A 29 -20.25 4.23 3.62
N ASP A 30 -19.49 5.32 3.49
CA ASP A 30 -19.42 6.09 2.25
C ASP A 30 -18.48 5.42 1.23
N LEU A 31 -17.52 4.63 1.71
CA LEU A 31 -16.58 3.88 0.89
C LEU A 31 -17.20 2.58 0.32
N LEU A 32 -17.91 1.84 1.16
CA LEU A 32 -18.37 0.48 0.85
C LEU A 32 -19.91 0.30 0.90
N GLY A 33 -20.66 1.32 1.31
CA GLY A 33 -22.10 1.24 1.52
C GLY A 33 -22.50 0.79 2.93
N ALA A 34 -23.78 0.51 3.15
CA ALA A 34 -24.34 0.34 4.49
C ALA A 34 -23.85 -0.90 5.26
N ASN A 35 -23.39 -1.95 4.57
CA ASN A 35 -23.05 -3.24 5.18
C ASN A 35 -21.66 -3.74 4.73
N PRO A 36 -20.56 -3.05 5.08
CA PRO A 36 -19.23 -3.53 4.77
C PRO A 36 -18.95 -4.84 5.53
N ALA A 37 -18.44 -5.86 4.82
CA ALA A 37 -18.09 -7.13 5.40
C ALA A 37 -16.56 -7.27 5.54
N PRO A 38 -16.04 -7.71 6.70
CA PRO A 38 -14.61 -7.96 6.84
C PRO A 38 -14.17 -9.15 5.99
N VAL A 39 -13.00 -9.05 5.39
CA VAL A 39 -12.34 -10.12 4.63
C VAL A 39 -11.14 -10.61 5.43
N GLY A 40 -11.21 -11.86 5.88
CA GLY A 40 -10.21 -12.42 6.79
C GLY A 40 -10.31 -11.87 8.21
N ALA A 41 -9.33 -12.19 9.05
CA ALA A 41 -9.22 -11.68 10.41
C ALA A 41 -8.36 -10.42 10.46
N LEU A 42 -8.57 -9.58 11.48
CA LEU A 42 -7.65 -8.51 11.81
C LEU A 42 -6.25 -9.08 12.05
N ARG A 43 -5.22 -8.44 11.49
CA ARG A 43 -3.83 -8.80 11.73
C ARG A 43 -3.06 -7.65 12.37
N THR A 44 -2.44 -7.93 13.51
CA THR A 44 -1.44 -7.06 14.14
C THR A 44 -0.05 -7.53 13.76
N THR A 45 0.78 -6.64 13.23
CA THR A 45 2.16 -6.93 12.82
C THR A 45 3.13 -6.00 13.52
N SER A 46 4.07 -6.57 14.28
CA SER A 46 5.14 -5.80 14.91
C SER A 46 6.15 -5.30 13.86
N MET A 47 6.54 -4.04 13.96
CA MET A 47 7.52 -3.36 13.12
C MET A 47 8.59 -2.75 14.02
N THR A 48 9.78 -3.36 14.05
CA THR A 48 10.90 -2.93 14.89
C THR A 48 12.14 -2.58 14.09
N ALA A 49 12.79 -1.48 14.45
CA ALA A 49 14.10 -1.09 13.93
C ALA A 49 14.80 -0.19 14.95
N ALA A 50 16.00 -0.56 15.43
CA ALA A 50 16.87 0.22 16.32
C ALA A 50 16.18 1.04 17.43
N THR A 51 15.67 2.24 17.10
CA THR A 51 15.01 3.23 17.97
C THR A 51 13.52 3.44 17.60
N LEU A 52 12.89 2.42 17.01
CA LEU A 52 11.49 2.40 16.60
C LEU A 52 10.89 1.04 16.95
N GLU A 53 9.78 1.07 17.68
CA GLU A 53 8.95 -0.09 17.97
C GLU A 53 7.48 0.28 17.74
N ALA A 54 6.86 -0.32 16.72
CA ALA A 54 5.50 -0.05 16.32
C ALA A 54 4.72 -1.34 16.05
N GLU A 55 3.40 -1.24 16.03
CA GLU A 55 2.50 -2.27 15.54
C GLU A 55 1.61 -1.69 14.44
N VAL A 56 1.31 -2.51 13.44
CA VAL A 56 0.31 -2.17 12.42
C VAL A 56 -0.81 -3.18 12.46
N ASP A 57 -2.00 -2.71 12.80
CA ASP A 57 -3.24 -3.44 12.62
C ASP A 57 -3.69 -3.26 11.17
N SER A 58 -4.02 -4.36 10.49
CA SER A 58 -4.49 -4.33 9.10
C SER A 58 -5.60 -5.35 8.84
N GLN A 59 -6.60 -4.95 8.04
CA GLN A 59 -7.68 -5.81 7.58
C GLN A 59 -8.34 -5.22 6.33
N ALA A 60 -8.82 -6.09 5.44
CA ALA A 60 -9.61 -5.67 4.29
C ALA A 60 -11.11 -5.76 4.60
N TYR A 61 -11.90 -4.87 4.01
CA TYR A 61 -13.35 -4.90 4.00
C TYR A 61 -13.84 -4.87 2.56
N THR A 62 -15.01 -5.46 2.30
CA THR A 62 -15.60 -5.49 0.96
C THR A 62 -17.10 -5.24 0.99
N ASN A 63 -17.66 -4.96 -0.19
CA ASN A 63 -19.09 -4.86 -0.42
C ASN A 63 -19.55 -5.89 -1.47
N ASP A 64 -20.86 -5.93 -1.73
CA ASP A 64 -21.45 -6.86 -2.70
C ASP A 64 -21.03 -6.59 -4.16
N GLN A 65 -20.29 -5.50 -4.42
CA GLN A 65 -19.82 -5.11 -5.75
C GLN A 65 -18.37 -5.55 -6.00
N GLY A 66 -17.70 -6.17 -5.03
CA GLY A 66 -16.30 -6.59 -5.17
C GLY A 66 -15.28 -5.46 -5.03
N LEU A 67 -15.66 -4.32 -4.46
CA LEU A 67 -14.73 -3.25 -4.09
C LEU A 67 -14.12 -3.56 -2.72
N TYR A 68 -12.83 -3.25 -2.53
CA TYR A 68 -12.14 -3.46 -1.27
C TYR A 68 -11.66 -2.14 -0.65
N ALA A 69 -11.81 -2.02 0.66
CA ALA A 69 -11.15 -1.02 1.48
C ALA A 69 -10.11 -1.72 2.37
N TYR A 70 -8.85 -1.39 2.20
CA TYR A 70 -7.73 -1.88 3.01
C TYR A 70 -7.51 -0.92 4.15
N LEU A 71 -7.77 -1.37 5.38
CA LEU A 71 -7.65 -0.55 6.58
C LEU A 71 -6.34 -0.80 7.31
N TYR A 72 -5.71 0.27 7.80
CA TYR A 72 -4.46 0.21 8.56
C TYR A 72 -4.52 1.15 9.76
N GLN A 73 -4.01 0.71 10.92
CA GLN A 73 -3.78 1.59 12.07
C GLN A 73 -2.39 1.33 12.62
N ILE A 74 -1.58 2.39 12.70
CA ILE A 74 -0.22 2.33 13.21
C ILE A 74 -0.25 2.73 14.68
N LYS A 75 0.43 1.97 15.53
CA LYS A 75 0.57 2.21 16.96
C LYS A 75 2.05 2.30 17.29
N ASN A 76 2.49 3.40 17.89
CA ASN A 76 3.85 3.48 18.41
C ASN A 76 3.85 2.87 19.82
N ILE A 77 4.46 1.71 19.98
CA ILE A 77 4.49 0.95 21.23
C ILE A 77 5.88 0.97 21.88
N GLY A 78 6.77 1.82 21.37
CA GLY A 78 8.12 1.96 21.89
C GLY A 78 8.20 2.49 23.31
N GLN A 79 9.42 2.74 23.75
CA GLN A 79 9.74 3.20 25.10
C GLN A 79 10.39 4.57 25.06
N THR A 80 10.46 5.23 26.22
CA THR A 80 11.15 6.52 26.34
C THR A 80 12.56 6.45 25.76
N GLY A 81 12.82 7.23 24.71
CA GLY A 81 14.09 7.23 23.98
C GLY A 81 13.96 6.71 22.54
N ASP A 82 12.89 5.98 22.24
CA ASP A 82 12.48 5.67 20.87
C ASP A 82 11.91 6.91 20.19
N HIS A 83 11.90 6.87 18.87
CA HIS A 83 11.47 7.95 18.02
C HIS A 83 9.95 7.85 17.69
N PRO A 84 9.31 8.97 17.29
CA PRO A 84 7.92 9.00 16.89
C PRO A 84 7.72 8.60 15.43
N VAL A 85 6.63 7.88 15.11
CA VAL A 85 6.38 7.49 13.70
C VAL A 85 6.06 8.71 12.84
N GLU A 86 6.83 8.85 11.76
CA GLU A 86 6.76 9.97 10.83
C GLU A 86 6.06 9.60 9.51
N MET A 87 6.20 8.37 9.05
CA MET A 87 5.65 7.95 7.76
C MET A 87 5.33 6.46 7.75
N PHE A 88 4.26 6.11 7.02
CA PHE A 88 3.89 4.73 6.72
C PHE A 88 3.88 4.52 5.20
N THR A 89 4.52 3.46 4.72
CA THR A 89 4.63 3.12 3.30
C THR A 89 4.20 1.70 3.02
N LEU A 90 3.70 1.45 1.80
CA LEU A 90 3.17 0.15 1.36
C LEU A 90 3.76 -0.21 0.00
N TYR A 91 4.34 -1.41 -0.12
CA TYR A 91 4.88 -1.93 -1.38
C TYR A 91 4.89 -3.48 -1.43
N PRO A 92 4.60 -4.10 -2.58
CA PRO A 92 3.88 -3.52 -3.70
C PRO A 92 2.40 -3.32 -3.33
N PHE A 93 1.79 -2.22 -3.76
CA PHE A 93 0.37 -1.94 -3.67
C PHE A 93 -0.21 -1.88 -5.08
N TRP A 94 -0.85 -2.96 -5.49
CA TRP A 94 -1.39 -3.08 -6.84
C TRP A 94 -2.55 -2.12 -7.07
N GLY A 95 -2.51 -1.43 -8.22
CA GLY A 95 -3.46 -0.36 -8.52
C GLY A 95 -3.05 1.01 -7.96
N ALA A 96 -1.86 1.15 -7.39
CA ALA A 96 -1.36 2.45 -6.96
C ALA A 96 -1.04 3.36 -8.17
N ASN A 97 -1.92 4.34 -8.40
CA ASN A 97 -1.79 5.40 -9.39
C ASN A 97 -2.38 6.71 -8.83
N ASP A 98 -2.42 7.77 -9.62
CA ASP A 98 -2.96 9.09 -9.27
C ASP A 98 -4.47 9.11 -9.00
N ASP A 99 -5.21 8.08 -9.42
CA ASP A 99 -6.63 7.91 -9.15
C ASP A 99 -6.92 7.07 -7.88
N LEU A 100 -5.88 6.64 -7.16
CA LEU A 100 -6.02 5.83 -5.95
C LEU A 100 -6.74 6.61 -4.84
N ALA A 101 -7.95 6.18 -4.48
CA ALA A 101 -8.65 6.74 -3.33
C ALA A 101 -8.05 6.23 -2.01
N MET A 102 -7.53 7.15 -1.21
CA MET A 102 -6.95 6.86 0.10
C MET A 102 -7.21 8.01 1.08
N GLY A 103 -7.11 7.71 2.37
CA GLY A 103 -7.37 8.70 3.41
C GLY A 103 -7.49 8.07 4.78
N TYR A 104 -8.35 8.62 5.64
CA TYR A 104 -8.60 8.10 6.97
C TYR A 104 -10.08 8.08 7.32
N LEU A 105 -10.46 7.12 8.17
CA LEU A 105 -11.84 6.91 8.55
C LEU A 105 -12.33 7.97 9.53
N THR A 106 -13.56 8.41 9.33
CA THR A 106 -14.32 9.25 10.27
C THR A 106 -15.56 8.52 10.78
N GLY A 107 -16.02 8.82 11.99
CA GLY A 107 -17.24 8.22 12.54
C GLY A 107 -17.03 6.81 13.08
N ASP A 108 -17.87 5.86 12.68
CA ASP A 108 -17.85 4.51 13.24
C ASP A 108 -16.60 3.74 12.81
N ILE A 109 -15.81 3.33 13.81
CA ILE A 109 -14.58 2.57 13.61
C ILE A 109 -14.90 1.06 13.68
N PRO A 110 -14.46 0.26 12.69
CA PRO A 110 -14.72 -1.17 12.69
C PRO A 110 -14.11 -1.88 13.90
N ALA A 111 -14.74 -2.99 14.31
CA ALA A 111 -14.29 -3.77 15.45
C ALA A 111 -12.84 -4.23 15.30
N GLY A 112 -12.06 -4.08 16.38
CA GLY A 112 -10.64 -4.45 16.43
C GLY A 112 -9.70 -3.28 16.18
N PHE A 113 -10.15 -2.23 15.50
CA PHE A 113 -9.45 -0.95 15.45
C PHE A 113 -9.85 -0.07 16.63
N SER A 114 -9.01 0.91 16.94
CA SER A 114 -9.30 1.94 17.94
C SER A 114 -9.64 3.27 17.27
N ALA A 115 -10.40 4.13 17.96
CA ALA A 115 -10.65 5.50 17.52
C ALA A 115 -9.42 6.42 17.71
N GLY A 116 -8.19 5.89 17.51
CA GLY A 116 -6.91 6.59 17.62
C GLY A 116 -6.93 7.98 16.97
N GLY A 117 -6.06 8.86 17.46
CA GLY A 117 -6.26 10.31 17.32
C GLY A 117 -5.31 11.03 16.39
N ASN A 118 -4.14 10.46 16.06
CA ASN A 118 -3.16 11.16 15.23
C ASN A 118 -3.57 11.09 13.77
N LEU A 119 -3.90 12.26 13.21
CA LEU A 119 -4.27 12.39 11.81
C LEU A 119 -3.00 12.44 10.94
N PRO A 120 -3.01 11.80 9.75
CA PRO A 120 -1.95 12.01 8.78
C PRO A 120 -1.96 13.45 8.25
N GLU A 121 -0.93 13.81 7.51
CA GLU A 121 -0.94 15.01 6.67
C GLU A 121 -2.06 14.92 5.64
N ASP A 122 -2.56 16.07 5.19
CA ASP A 122 -3.63 16.14 4.18
C ASP A 122 -3.19 15.61 2.80
N GLU A 123 -1.92 15.21 2.64
CA GLU A 123 -1.31 14.72 1.42
C GLU A 123 -0.65 13.35 1.61
N GLY A 124 -0.77 12.51 0.59
CA GLY A 124 -0.06 11.23 0.43
C GLY A 124 0.69 11.19 -0.90
N PHE A 125 1.54 10.18 -1.06
CA PHE A 125 2.35 10.00 -2.26
C PHE A 125 2.13 8.62 -2.86
N VAL A 126 1.99 8.57 -4.19
CA VAL A 126 1.78 7.33 -4.94
C VAL A 126 2.72 7.26 -6.15
N SER A 127 3.38 6.12 -6.33
CA SER A 127 4.32 5.88 -7.45
C SER A 127 4.52 4.39 -7.69
N GLU A 128 4.29 3.88 -8.91
CA GLU A 128 4.64 2.50 -9.33
C GLU A 128 4.54 1.44 -8.20
N GLU A 129 3.32 1.18 -7.70
CA GLU A 129 3.04 0.23 -6.60
C GLU A 129 3.53 0.66 -5.20
N LEU A 130 4.06 1.85 -5.02
CA LEU A 130 4.38 2.43 -3.72
C LEU A 130 3.29 3.42 -3.32
N VAL A 131 2.80 3.30 -2.09
CA VAL A 131 1.94 4.29 -1.44
C VAL A 131 2.60 4.75 -0.15
N SER A 132 2.62 6.06 0.12
CA SER A 132 3.19 6.65 1.34
C SER A 132 2.22 7.64 1.97
N ILE A 133 2.08 7.58 3.29
CA ILE A 133 1.25 8.45 4.14
C ILE A 133 2.15 9.08 5.20
N TYR A 134 2.11 10.41 5.31
CA TYR A 134 2.98 11.19 6.19
C TYR A 134 2.26 11.63 7.47
N PHE A 135 3.03 11.82 8.53
CA PHE A 135 2.59 12.31 9.85
C PHE A 135 3.52 13.43 10.37
N THR A 136 4.28 14.10 9.51
CA THR A 136 5.40 14.99 9.92
C THR A 136 5.08 16.48 9.98
N LEU A 137 4.07 16.95 9.25
CA LEU A 137 3.86 18.36 8.92
C LEU A 137 2.39 18.74 9.07
N PRO A 138 1.85 18.58 10.27
CA PRO A 138 2.17 19.61 11.26
C PRO A 138 2.94 19.10 12.50
N PRO A 139 3.69 19.97 13.20
CA PRO A 139 4.34 19.61 14.46
C PRO A 139 3.36 19.02 15.47
N GLY A 140 3.65 17.83 15.99
CA GLY A 140 2.79 17.08 16.90
C GLY A 140 1.82 16.11 16.22
N ALA A 141 1.82 16.03 14.88
CA ALA A 141 1.05 15.01 14.15
C ALA A 141 1.74 13.63 14.15
N GLU A 142 3.04 13.60 14.42
CA GLU A 142 3.81 12.37 14.52
C GLU A 142 3.20 11.44 15.57
N ILE A 143 3.27 10.13 15.34
CA ILE A 143 2.69 9.18 16.29
C ILE A 143 3.71 8.96 17.39
N SER A 144 3.57 9.75 18.45
CA SER A 144 4.42 9.63 19.64
C SER A 144 4.20 8.30 20.34
N ILE A 145 5.17 7.91 21.17
CA ILE A 145 5.11 6.70 21.99
C ILE A 145 3.78 6.61 22.77
N GLY A 146 3.12 5.46 22.68
CA GLY A 146 1.83 5.18 23.30
C GLY A 146 0.62 5.72 22.54
N GLN A 147 0.82 6.38 21.38
CA GLN A 147 -0.24 6.88 20.53
C GLN A 147 -0.54 5.96 19.35
N SER A 148 -1.62 6.25 18.64
CA SER A 148 -2.06 5.51 17.46
C SER A 148 -2.60 6.48 16.40
N SER A 149 -2.37 6.15 15.13
CA SER A 149 -2.97 6.88 14.03
C SER A 149 -4.49 6.75 14.03
N ALA A 150 -5.17 7.64 13.31
CA ALA A 150 -6.48 7.33 12.75
C ALA A 150 -6.41 6.06 11.88
N VAL A 151 -7.55 5.42 11.65
CA VAL A 151 -7.62 4.25 10.77
C VAL A 151 -7.50 4.74 9.33
N LEU A 152 -6.37 4.46 8.69
CA LEU A 152 -6.10 4.78 7.30
C LEU A 152 -6.87 3.81 6.40
N TYR A 153 -7.29 4.27 5.23
CA TYR A 153 -7.87 3.41 4.20
C TYR A 153 -7.19 3.60 2.85
N LEU A 154 -7.13 2.52 2.07
CA LEU A 154 -6.76 2.52 0.66
C LEU A 154 -7.79 1.69 -0.10
N MET A 155 -8.36 2.24 -1.17
CA MET A 155 -9.36 1.57 -1.99
C MET A 155 -8.70 0.81 -3.14
N SER A 156 -9.17 -0.39 -3.45
CA SER A 156 -8.70 -1.16 -4.61
C SER A 156 -9.74 -2.19 -5.06
N ASP A 157 -9.70 -2.57 -6.33
CA ASP A 157 -10.51 -3.62 -6.96
C ASP A 157 -9.85 -5.00 -6.91
N TYR A 158 -8.59 -5.08 -6.48
CA TYR A 158 -7.86 -6.33 -6.34
C TYR A 158 -8.20 -7.06 -5.04
N VAL A 159 -8.13 -8.39 -5.09
CA VAL A 159 -8.42 -9.25 -3.94
C VAL A 159 -7.35 -9.11 -2.84
N PRO A 160 -7.70 -9.32 -1.56
CA PRO A 160 -6.74 -9.21 -0.47
C PRO A 160 -5.66 -10.30 -0.48
N GLY A 161 -4.44 -9.90 -0.18
CA GLY A 161 -3.27 -10.74 0.03
C GLY A 161 -2.24 -10.08 0.96
N GLU A 162 -1.05 -10.65 1.06
CA GLU A 162 0.03 -10.09 1.86
C GLU A 162 0.95 -9.21 1.02
N ILE A 163 1.22 -8.00 1.51
CA ILE A 163 2.21 -7.06 0.96
C ILE A 163 3.15 -6.61 2.07
N VAL A 164 4.15 -5.78 1.77
CA VAL A 164 5.05 -5.21 2.78
C VAL A 164 4.58 -3.81 3.17
N GLY A 165 4.37 -3.59 4.45
CA GLY A 165 4.21 -2.26 5.05
C GLY A 165 5.49 -1.87 5.76
N ASN A 166 5.89 -0.60 5.66
CA ASN A 166 7.02 -0.06 6.40
C ASN A 166 6.61 1.16 7.22
N VAL A 167 7.07 1.21 8.46
CA VAL A 167 7.01 2.38 9.33
C VAL A 167 8.39 3.04 9.33
N ILE A 168 8.42 4.35 9.15
CA ILE A 168 9.63 5.13 8.92
C ILE A 168 9.72 6.27 9.93
N ASP A 169 10.92 6.40 10.48
CA ASP A 169 11.28 7.37 11.52
C ASP A 169 12.81 7.43 11.66
N GLY A 170 13.47 8.13 10.73
CA GLY A 170 14.94 8.12 10.55
C GLY A 170 15.57 6.75 10.20
N SER A 171 14.82 5.66 10.38
CA SER A 171 15.11 4.27 10.04
C SER A 171 13.84 3.62 9.50
N VAL A 172 13.95 2.40 8.94
CA VAL A 172 12.82 1.71 8.32
C VAL A 172 12.60 0.37 9.03
N ALA A 173 11.42 0.21 9.63
CA ALA A 173 10.93 -1.07 10.14
C ALA A 173 9.87 -1.62 9.18
N ALA A 174 9.93 -2.92 8.85
CA ALA A 174 9.08 -3.53 7.83
C ALA A 174 8.38 -4.78 8.36
N GLY A 175 7.16 -5.03 7.87
CA GLY A 175 6.39 -6.22 8.22
C GLY A 175 5.34 -6.52 7.16
N ALA A 176 4.85 -7.75 7.14
CA ALA A 176 3.76 -8.10 6.24
C ALA A 176 2.49 -7.35 6.69
N VAL A 177 1.73 -6.76 5.77
CA VAL A 177 0.36 -6.22 6.03
C VAL A 177 -0.64 -6.73 4.99
N VAL A 178 -1.95 -6.55 5.23
CA VAL A 178 -3.00 -6.92 4.28
C VAL A 178 -3.08 -5.86 3.18
N GLY A 179 -2.90 -6.22 1.92
CA GLY A 179 -2.99 -5.32 0.77
C GLY A 179 -3.55 -6.00 -0.47
N PRO A 180 -3.77 -5.26 -1.56
CA PRO A 180 -4.25 -5.82 -2.82
C PRO A 180 -3.18 -6.70 -3.47
N VAL A 181 -3.59 -7.80 -4.10
CA VAL A 181 -2.73 -8.63 -4.95
C VAL A 181 -3.43 -8.96 -6.28
N PRO A 182 -2.69 -9.11 -7.39
CA PRO A 182 -3.29 -9.48 -8.66
C PRO A 182 -3.91 -10.87 -8.54
N GLU A 183 -5.05 -11.06 -9.20
CA GLU A 183 -5.68 -12.37 -9.24
C GLU A 183 -4.70 -13.43 -9.77
N PRO A 184 -4.62 -14.62 -9.13
CA PRO A 184 -3.73 -15.70 -9.57
C PRO A 184 -3.90 -16.07 -11.05
N GLY A 185 -5.11 -15.91 -11.61
CA GLY A 185 -5.40 -16.16 -13.01
C GLY A 185 -4.62 -15.24 -13.98
N THR A 186 -4.45 -13.97 -13.62
CA THR A 186 -3.73 -12.97 -14.41
C THR A 186 -2.23 -13.29 -14.47
N VAL A 187 -1.66 -13.78 -13.36
CA VAL A 187 -0.24 -14.21 -13.29
C VAL A 187 0.00 -15.46 -14.16
N CYS A 188 -0.93 -16.41 -14.14
CA CYS A 188 -0.88 -17.61 -14.98
C CYS A 188 -0.97 -17.27 -16.48
N LEU A 189 -1.80 -16.30 -16.86
CA LEU A 189 -1.92 -15.86 -18.26
C LEU A 189 -0.68 -15.11 -18.76
N LEU A 190 -0.10 -14.23 -17.93
CA LEU A 190 1.16 -13.54 -18.25
C LEU A 190 2.32 -14.52 -18.45
N SER A 191 2.43 -15.53 -17.59
CA SER A 191 3.48 -16.55 -17.70
C SER A 191 3.30 -17.44 -18.94
N LEU A 192 2.07 -17.83 -19.30
CA LEU A 192 1.79 -18.56 -20.54
C LEU A 192 2.07 -17.71 -21.79
N GLY A 193 1.68 -16.44 -21.79
CA GLY A 193 1.97 -15.50 -22.87
C GLY A 193 3.48 -15.29 -23.09
N GLY A 194 4.24 -15.12 -22.01
CA GLY A 194 5.70 -15.00 -22.04
C GLY A 194 6.40 -16.24 -22.61
N LEU A 195 5.95 -17.44 -22.22
CA LEU A 195 6.48 -18.71 -22.74
C LEU A 195 6.22 -18.88 -24.24
N MET A 196 5.05 -18.48 -24.75
CA MET A 196 4.75 -18.55 -26.18
C MET A 196 5.63 -17.59 -27.00
N PHE A 197 5.93 -16.39 -26.47
CA PHE A 197 6.83 -15.44 -27.13
C PHE A 197 8.28 -15.95 -27.21
N LEU A 198 8.77 -16.60 -26.15
CA LEU A 198 10.10 -17.23 -26.14
C LEU A 198 10.20 -18.37 -27.17
N ARG A 199 9.15 -19.20 -27.28
CA ARG A 199 9.10 -20.31 -28.25
C ARG A 199 9.06 -19.84 -29.72
N ARG A 200 8.59 -18.63 -29.99
CA ARG A 200 8.55 -18.07 -31.35
C ARG A 200 9.92 -17.53 -31.80
N ARG A 201 10.77 -17.08 -30.87
CA ARG A 201 12.13 -16.59 -31.17
C ARG A 201 13.12 -17.69 -31.52
N THR A 202 13.00 -18.88 -30.93
CA THR A 202 13.90 -20.01 -31.24
C THR A 202 13.72 -20.53 -32.66
N LYS A 203 12.54 -20.33 -33.27
CA LYS A 203 12.25 -20.77 -34.64
C LYS A 203 12.86 -19.88 -35.74
N PHE A 204 13.34 -18.67 -35.40
CA PHE A 204 13.90 -17.71 -36.37
C PHE A 204 15.44 -17.69 -36.45
N ARG A 205 16.13 -18.50 -35.63
CA ARG A 205 17.61 -18.60 -35.63
C ARG A 205 18.17 -19.84 -36.36
N GLY A 206 17.31 -20.61 -37.04
CA GLY A 206 17.72 -21.72 -37.89
C GLY A 206 17.45 -21.42 -39.36
N ASN A 207 18.36 -20.68 -40.00
CA ASN A 207 18.65 -20.70 -41.44
C ASN A 207 19.96 -19.96 -41.69
#